data_AF-A0A1M5Y5Q2-F1
#
_entry.id   AF-A0A1M5Y5Q2-F1
#
_cell.length_a   1.000
_cell.length_b   1.000
_cell.length_c   1.000
_cell.angle_alpha   90.00
_cell.angle_beta   90.00
_cell.angle_gamma   90.00
#
_symmetry.space_group_name_H-M   'P 1'
#
loop_
_entity.id
_entity.type
_entity.pdbx_description
1 polymer ?
#
loop_
_entity_poly.entity_id
_entity_poly.type
_entity_poly.pdbx_seq_one_letter_code
_entity_poly.pdbx_strand_id
1 'polypeptide(L)'
;MLDNLHKAINTERVYEFFAYKLLQNYKNNSKKIYIIFDHTTIVDKFVMLQFSLKIGRRAVPIWYKMFLYKEDGNKDFKHVKQGLKFIHKLATPYDFEVIILSDRGFKSVDLFEFIDKTLKFKYCIRCTKDLGITILDKPNIRKLEDIIPSKGMTKHFFNIKLTVQKYMCNMAVCKAEGAEDTWFIANNLEKPLAIREYKKRFDIEEMFKDFKAGGFNLEDTWTNNIQYAKILYLCICIAYCWMITLGTSCTKDKKNKIIGATKTIKGKKVRIYSLFRSGVKWFKRCYYSLRNKYYLKICFTLYVA
;
A
#
# COMPACT_ATOMS: atom_id res chain seq x y z
N MET A 1 -14.47 -14.34 -40.64
CA MET A 1 -13.83 -13.02 -40.82
C MET A 1 -14.09 -12.13 -39.59
N LEU A 2 -13.69 -12.57 -38.40
CA LEU A 2 -13.80 -11.81 -37.14
C LEU A 2 -12.60 -12.13 -36.22
N ASP A 3 -11.46 -12.54 -36.79
CA ASP A 3 -10.24 -12.90 -36.06
C ASP A 3 -9.16 -11.80 -36.09
N ASN A 4 -9.48 -10.59 -36.54
CA ASN A 4 -8.48 -9.55 -36.74
C ASN A 4 -8.98 -8.17 -36.31
N LEU A 5 -9.18 -7.92 -35.00
CA LEU A 5 -8.94 -6.61 -34.38
C LEU A 5 -9.09 -6.57 -32.84
N HIS A 6 -8.29 -7.31 -32.06
CA HIS A 6 -8.09 -6.93 -30.66
C HIS A 6 -6.60 -6.89 -30.36
N LYS A 7 -5.96 -5.75 -30.62
CA LYS A 7 -4.80 -5.36 -29.81
C LYS A 7 -5.31 -5.28 -28.37
N ALA A 8 -5.13 -6.37 -27.62
CA ALA A 8 -5.53 -6.45 -26.23
C ALA A 8 -4.98 -5.21 -25.50
N ILE A 9 -5.87 -4.45 -24.85
CA ILE A 9 -5.46 -3.28 -24.07
C ILE A 9 -4.42 -3.76 -23.05
N ASN A 10 -3.21 -3.20 -23.11
CA ASN A 10 -2.21 -3.44 -22.09
C ASN A 10 -2.59 -2.64 -20.83
N THR A 11 -3.37 -3.29 -19.97
CA THR A 11 -3.97 -2.65 -18.79
C THR A 11 -2.92 -2.14 -17.81
N GLU A 12 -1.82 -2.86 -17.65
CA GLU A 12 -0.67 -2.48 -16.82
C GLU A 12 -0.10 -1.13 -17.32
N ARG A 13 0.20 -1.02 -18.62
CA ARG A 13 0.74 0.22 -19.21
C ARG A 13 -0.24 1.38 -19.19
N VAL A 14 -1.53 1.12 -19.38
CA VAL A 14 -2.58 2.15 -19.25
C VAL A 14 -2.63 2.67 -17.81
N TYR A 15 -2.57 1.76 -16.83
CA TYR A 15 -2.60 2.16 -15.44
C TYR A 15 -1.33 2.89 -14.99
N GLU A 16 -0.16 2.49 -15.49
CA GLU A 16 1.08 3.22 -15.29
C GLU A 16 0.98 4.68 -15.77
N PHE A 17 0.42 4.91 -16.97
CA PHE A 17 0.16 6.25 -17.48
C PHE A 17 -0.80 7.03 -16.57
N PHE A 18 -1.88 6.39 -16.13
CA PHE A 18 -2.83 6.98 -15.19
C PHE A 18 -2.13 7.36 -13.87
N ALA A 19 -1.25 6.52 -13.34
CA ALA A 19 -0.51 6.78 -12.11
C ALA A 19 0.43 8.00 -12.23
N TYR A 20 1.08 8.19 -13.39
CA TYR A 20 1.83 9.43 -13.66
C TYR A 20 0.93 10.67 -13.57
N LYS A 21 -0.25 10.64 -14.20
CA LYS A 21 -1.21 11.76 -14.17
C LYS A 21 -1.79 12.00 -12.78
N LEU A 22 -1.99 10.93 -12.02
CA LEU A 22 -2.46 10.99 -10.64
C LEU A 22 -1.43 11.69 -9.75
N LEU A 23 -0.14 11.34 -9.89
CA LEU A 23 0.91 11.92 -9.06
C LEU A 23 1.22 13.39 -9.44
N GLN A 24 1.06 13.78 -10.70
CA GLN A 24 1.13 15.20 -11.13
C GLN A 24 0.15 16.09 -10.36
N ASN A 25 -0.99 15.53 -9.97
CA ASN A 25 -2.03 16.24 -9.23
C ASN A 25 -1.99 15.98 -7.72
N TYR A 26 -0.98 15.27 -7.23
CA TYR A 26 -0.85 14.92 -5.82
C TYR A 26 -0.29 16.10 -5.01
N LYS A 27 -1.15 16.67 -4.16
CA LYS A 27 -0.80 17.80 -3.29
C LYS A 27 -0.20 17.28 -1.98
N ASN A 28 1.13 17.19 -1.93
CA ASN A 28 1.90 16.75 -0.77
C ASN A 28 2.98 17.76 -0.36
N ASN A 29 2.80 18.41 0.79
CA ASN A 29 3.73 19.42 1.30
C ASN A 29 4.89 18.81 2.11
N SER A 30 4.77 17.58 2.62
CA SER A 30 5.82 16.97 3.47
C SER A 30 6.96 16.37 2.66
N LYS A 31 6.81 16.27 1.34
CA LYS A 31 7.66 15.49 0.44
C LYS A 31 7.90 14.03 0.88
N LYS A 32 7.15 13.50 1.86
CA LYS A 32 7.25 12.12 2.33
C LYS A 32 6.07 11.31 1.81
N ILE A 33 6.35 10.16 1.22
CA ILE A 33 5.32 9.22 0.76
C ILE A 33 5.56 7.82 1.30
N TYR A 34 4.48 7.07 1.48
CA TYR A 34 4.54 5.68 1.88
C TYR A 34 3.99 4.82 0.75
N ILE A 35 4.81 3.88 0.31
CA ILE A 35 4.42 2.88 -0.69
C ILE A 35 4.33 1.54 0.03
N ILE A 36 3.13 0.97 -0.01
CA ILE A 36 2.83 -0.32 0.57
C ILE A 36 2.70 -1.30 -0.59
N PHE A 37 3.32 -2.47 -0.50
CA PHE A 37 3.06 -3.53 -1.46
C PHE A 37 2.78 -4.86 -0.79
N ASP A 38 1.88 -5.61 -1.40
CA ASP A 38 1.44 -6.92 -0.91
C ASP A 38 0.91 -7.79 -2.06
N HIS A 39 0.81 -9.09 -1.80
CA HIS A 39 0.08 -10.00 -2.66
C HIS A 39 -1.37 -10.14 -2.18
N THR A 40 -2.32 -10.22 -3.10
CA THR A 40 -3.71 -10.59 -2.78
C THR A 40 -4.25 -11.58 -3.81
N THR A 41 -5.20 -12.42 -3.40
CA THR A 41 -5.90 -13.34 -4.30
C THR A 41 -7.29 -12.82 -4.63
N ILE A 42 -7.75 -13.13 -5.84
CA ILE A 42 -9.12 -12.89 -6.30
C ILE A 42 -9.74 -14.27 -6.54
N VAL A 43 -10.59 -14.71 -5.62
CA VAL A 43 -11.37 -15.98 -5.68
C VAL A 43 -10.50 -17.21 -5.99
N ASP A 44 -9.25 -17.23 -5.52
CA ASP A 44 -8.26 -18.29 -5.82
C ASP A 44 -8.10 -18.62 -7.32
N LYS A 45 -8.43 -17.66 -8.20
CA LYS A 45 -8.25 -17.73 -9.66
C LYS A 45 -7.08 -16.89 -10.13
N PHE A 46 -6.81 -15.79 -9.44
CA PHE A 46 -5.75 -14.85 -9.79
C PHE A 46 -4.94 -14.44 -8.57
N VAL A 47 -3.66 -14.17 -8.78
CA VAL A 47 -2.76 -13.54 -7.81
C VAL A 47 -2.38 -12.16 -8.31
N MET A 48 -2.49 -11.17 -7.42
CA MET A 48 -2.13 -9.78 -7.68
C MET A 48 -0.96 -9.38 -6.81
N LEU A 49 0.11 -8.88 -7.43
CA LEU A 49 1.10 -8.06 -6.74
C LEU A 49 0.68 -6.60 -6.87
N GLN A 50 0.40 -5.92 -5.76
CA GLN A 50 -0.15 -4.56 -5.76
C GLN A 50 0.78 -3.62 -4.99
N PHE A 51 1.14 -2.49 -5.61
CA PHE A 51 1.84 -1.37 -4.99
C PHE A 51 0.89 -0.18 -4.87
N SER A 52 0.78 0.38 -3.67
CA SER A 52 -0.20 1.41 -3.36
C SER A 52 0.40 2.55 -2.55
N LEU A 53 0.05 3.78 -2.93
CA LEU A 53 0.35 5.01 -2.21
C LEU A 53 -0.61 5.18 -1.04
N LYS A 54 -0.09 5.29 0.17
CA LYS A 54 -0.92 5.56 1.36
C LYS A 54 -1.58 6.94 1.31
N ILE A 55 -2.90 7.00 1.47
CA ILE A 55 -3.70 8.23 1.55
C ILE A 55 -4.68 8.11 2.73
N GLY A 56 -4.45 8.86 3.81
CA GLY A 56 -5.25 8.75 5.03
C GLY A 56 -5.20 7.33 5.61
N ARG A 57 -6.34 6.73 5.96
CA ARG A 57 -6.45 5.32 6.43
C ARG A 57 -6.78 4.34 5.29
N ARG A 58 -6.27 4.63 4.09
CA ARG A 58 -6.45 3.87 2.85
C ARG A 58 -5.16 3.88 2.05
N ALA A 59 -5.09 3.05 1.02
CA ALA A 59 -4.02 3.04 0.04
C ALA A 59 -4.63 3.15 -1.36
N VAL A 60 -4.03 3.95 -2.23
CA VAL A 60 -4.44 4.16 -3.61
C VAL A 60 -3.50 3.35 -4.51
N PRO A 61 -4.00 2.49 -5.40
CA PRO A 61 -3.15 1.70 -6.28
C PRO A 61 -2.31 2.61 -7.19
N ILE A 62 -1.07 2.20 -7.45
CA ILE A 62 -0.12 2.95 -8.30
C ILE A 62 0.52 2.05 -9.35
N TRP A 63 0.78 0.79 -9.00
CA TRP A 63 1.30 -0.20 -9.92
C TRP A 63 0.81 -1.58 -9.50
N TYR A 64 0.55 -2.47 -10.45
CA TYR A 64 0.16 -3.84 -10.14
C TYR A 64 0.56 -4.80 -11.25
N LYS A 65 0.57 -6.08 -10.90
CA LYS A 65 0.70 -7.17 -11.87
C LYS A 65 -0.22 -8.33 -11.49
N MET A 66 -0.92 -8.87 -12.49
CA MET A 66 -1.87 -9.98 -12.33
C MET A 66 -1.34 -11.24 -13.00
N PHE A 67 -1.47 -12.36 -12.28
CA PHE A 67 -1.07 -13.70 -12.69
C PHE A 67 -2.22 -14.67 -12.48
N LEU A 68 -2.16 -15.84 -13.12
CA LEU A 68 -3.03 -16.95 -12.78
C LEU A 68 -2.66 -17.51 -11.39
N TYR A 69 -3.66 -18.01 -10.68
CA TYR A 69 -3.42 -18.69 -9.41
C TYR A 69 -2.57 -19.94 -9.64
N LYS A 70 -1.56 -20.13 -8.77
CA LYS A 70 -0.55 -21.20 -8.88
C LYS A 70 0.29 -21.19 -10.16
N GLU A 71 0.27 -20.11 -10.94
CA GLU A 71 1.26 -19.91 -12.03
C GLU A 71 2.68 -19.87 -11.47
N ASP A 72 3.60 -20.57 -12.11
CA ASP A 72 5.00 -20.62 -11.70
C ASP A 72 5.63 -19.23 -11.75
N GLY A 73 6.30 -18.86 -10.65
CA GLY A 73 6.97 -17.56 -10.53
C GLY A 73 6.05 -16.36 -10.35
N ASN A 74 4.74 -16.55 -10.09
CA ASN A 74 3.80 -15.45 -9.84
C ASN A 74 4.11 -14.60 -8.59
N LYS A 75 5.02 -15.06 -7.73
CA LYS A 75 5.53 -14.35 -6.54
C LYS A 75 7.03 -14.05 -6.63
N ASP A 76 7.63 -14.15 -7.81
CA ASP A 76 9.06 -13.88 -8.00
C ASP A 76 9.42 -12.44 -7.62
N PHE A 77 10.53 -12.28 -6.90
CA PHE A 77 11.08 -10.96 -6.55
C PHE A 77 11.41 -10.11 -7.78
N LYS A 78 11.58 -10.71 -8.97
CA LYS A 78 11.74 -9.98 -10.23
C LYS A 78 10.59 -9.00 -10.48
N HIS A 79 9.35 -9.39 -10.13
CA HIS A 79 8.16 -8.56 -10.28
C HIS A 79 8.10 -7.46 -9.21
N VAL A 80 8.54 -7.76 -7.99
CA VAL A 80 8.69 -6.74 -6.93
C VAL A 80 9.71 -5.68 -7.34
N LYS A 81 10.86 -6.08 -7.88
CA LYS A 81 11.88 -5.16 -8.41
C LYS A 81 11.35 -4.33 -9.59
N GLN A 82 10.51 -4.91 -10.47
CA GLN A 82 9.83 -4.16 -11.54
C GLN A 82 8.94 -3.05 -10.97
N GLY A 83 8.06 -3.38 -10.02
CA GLY A 83 7.20 -2.40 -9.36
C GLY A 83 8.01 -1.30 -8.65
N LEU A 84 9.04 -1.68 -7.90
CA LEU A 84 9.92 -0.71 -7.22
C LEU A 84 10.66 0.22 -8.20
N LYS A 85 11.15 -0.28 -9.34
CA LYS A 85 11.76 0.56 -10.39
C LYS A 85 10.75 1.55 -10.97
N PHE A 86 9.50 1.12 -11.18
CA PHE A 86 8.43 2.00 -11.62
C PHE A 86 8.16 3.11 -10.59
N ILE A 87 8.01 2.74 -9.31
CA ILE A 87 7.82 3.69 -8.21
C ILE A 87 8.97 4.69 -8.13
N HIS A 88 10.22 4.24 -8.29
CA HIS A 88 11.38 5.12 -8.35
C HIS A 88 11.25 6.14 -9.48
N LYS A 89 11.05 5.69 -10.72
CA LYS A 89 10.84 6.58 -11.87
C LYS A 89 9.68 7.57 -11.67
N LEU A 90 8.59 7.10 -11.06
CA LEU A 90 7.41 7.90 -10.78
C LEU A 90 7.68 8.99 -9.71
N ALA A 91 8.44 8.66 -8.67
CA ALA A 91 8.68 9.54 -7.52
C ALA A 91 9.84 10.53 -7.72
N THR A 92 10.88 10.16 -8.48
CA THR A 92 12.10 10.98 -8.68
C THR A 92 11.81 12.44 -9.09
N PRO A 93 10.90 12.75 -10.02
CA PRO A 93 10.65 14.13 -10.45
C PRO A 93 10.13 15.07 -9.34
N TYR A 94 9.63 14.51 -8.23
CA TYR A 94 9.03 15.27 -7.14
C TYR A 94 9.89 15.31 -5.88
N ASP A 95 11.08 14.70 -5.91
CA ASP A 95 12.02 14.68 -4.78
C ASP A 95 11.36 14.17 -3.49
N PHE A 96 10.65 13.04 -3.61
CA PHE A 96 9.96 12.43 -2.48
C PHE A 96 10.90 11.55 -1.64
N GLU A 97 10.85 11.70 -0.32
CA GLU A 97 11.32 10.68 0.62
C GLU A 97 10.32 9.51 0.62
N VAL A 98 10.71 8.41 -0.01
CA VAL A 98 9.87 7.21 -0.14
C VAL A 98 10.18 6.23 0.99
N ILE A 99 9.15 5.84 1.74
CA ILE A 99 9.20 4.74 2.71
C ILE A 99 8.41 3.55 2.16
N ILE A 100 9.11 2.45 1.96
CA ILE A 100 8.58 1.15 1.53
C ILE A 100 8.11 0.34 2.74
N LEU A 101 6.88 -0.17 2.70
CA LEU A 101 6.27 -0.98 3.76
C LEU A 101 5.79 -2.32 3.19
N SER A 102 6.21 -3.45 3.78
CA SER A 102 5.73 -4.77 3.35
C SER A 102 5.85 -5.85 4.43
N ASP A 103 5.09 -6.94 4.29
CA ASP A 103 5.01 -8.02 5.27
C ASP A 103 6.10 -9.10 5.07
N ARG A 104 6.11 -10.10 5.96
CA ARG A 104 7.11 -11.18 6.07
C ARG A 104 7.32 -12.05 4.83
N GLY A 105 6.38 -12.01 3.87
CA GLY A 105 6.51 -12.67 2.58
C GLY A 105 7.64 -12.10 1.70
N PHE A 106 8.12 -10.90 2.01
CA PHE A 106 9.12 -10.17 1.22
C PHE A 106 10.44 -9.98 1.96
N LYS A 107 10.70 -10.79 2.98
CA LYS A 107 12.00 -10.80 3.67
C LYS A 107 13.08 -11.35 2.73
N SER A 108 13.88 -10.48 2.13
CA SER A 108 15.00 -10.87 1.27
C SER A 108 16.08 -9.81 1.39
N VAL A 109 17.31 -10.24 1.68
CA VAL A 109 18.47 -9.34 1.77
C VAL A 109 18.72 -8.67 0.42
N ASP A 110 18.63 -9.41 -0.69
CA ASP A 110 18.74 -8.86 -2.03
C ASP A 110 17.68 -7.78 -2.30
N LEU A 111 16.45 -7.96 -1.77
CA LEU A 111 15.42 -6.93 -1.87
C LEU A 111 15.76 -5.70 -1.00
N PHE A 112 16.26 -5.90 0.22
CA PHE A 112 16.64 -4.80 1.11
C PHE A 112 17.78 -3.97 0.50
N GLU A 113 18.82 -4.64 0.00
CA GLU A 113 19.92 -3.99 -0.70
C GLU A 113 19.46 -3.25 -1.95
N PHE A 114 18.55 -3.83 -2.72
CA PHE A 114 18.00 -3.16 -3.90
C PHE A 114 17.25 -1.87 -3.53
N ILE A 115 16.41 -1.91 -2.48
CA ILE A 115 15.66 -0.73 -2.01
C ILE A 115 16.62 0.34 -1.47
N ASP A 116 17.56 -0.06 -0.61
CA ASP A 116 18.44 0.83 0.13
C ASP A 116 19.59 1.38 -0.72
N LYS A 117 20.36 0.49 -1.38
CA LYS A 117 21.57 0.86 -2.10
C LYS A 117 21.29 1.35 -3.52
N THR A 118 20.34 0.74 -4.22
CA THR A 118 20.05 1.07 -5.63
C THR A 118 19.02 2.18 -5.75
N LEU A 119 17.89 2.07 -5.05
CA LEU A 119 16.79 3.05 -5.16
C LEU A 119 16.88 4.20 -4.16
N LYS A 120 17.79 4.11 -3.18
CA LYS A 120 17.97 5.09 -2.09
C LYS A 120 16.68 5.36 -1.32
N PHE A 121 15.82 4.35 -1.22
CA PHE A 121 14.56 4.43 -0.50
C PHE A 121 14.72 3.97 0.95
N LYS A 122 13.84 4.46 1.80
CA LYS A 122 13.69 3.95 3.16
C LYS A 122 12.75 2.74 3.16
N TYR A 123 12.90 1.83 4.11
CA TYR A 123 12.00 0.68 4.24
C TYR A 123 11.73 0.26 5.68
N CYS A 124 10.59 -0.38 5.88
CA CYS A 124 10.23 -1.16 7.07
C CYS A 124 9.55 -2.44 6.60
N ILE A 125 10.27 -3.57 6.66
CA ILE A 125 9.77 -4.87 6.18
C ILE A 125 9.80 -5.87 7.34
N ARG A 126 8.69 -6.59 7.54
CA ARG A 126 8.62 -7.62 8.59
C ARG A 126 9.49 -8.82 8.22
N CYS A 127 10.11 -9.42 9.21
CA CYS A 127 10.88 -10.65 9.10
C CYS A 127 10.21 -11.77 9.90
N THR A 128 10.47 -13.02 9.52
CA THR A 128 10.10 -14.17 10.33
C THR A 128 11.13 -14.42 11.42
N LYS A 129 10.71 -15.07 12.50
CA LYS A 129 11.50 -15.26 13.72
C LYS A 129 12.77 -16.11 13.52
N ASP A 130 12.79 -16.96 12.49
CA ASP A 130 13.89 -17.86 12.14
C ASP A 130 15.06 -17.17 11.42
N LEU A 131 14.92 -15.89 11.03
CA LEU A 131 15.97 -15.17 10.32
C LEU A 131 17.23 -15.04 11.19
N GLY A 132 18.36 -15.51 10.66
CA GLY A 132 19.67 -15.39 11.29
C GLY A 132 20.18 -13.96 11.32
N ILE A 133 20.72 -13.54 12.46
CA ILE A 133 21.24 -12.20 12.70
C ILE A 133 22.56 -12.24 13.48
N THR A 134 23.32 -11.16 13.41
CA THR A 134 24.47 -10.93 14.28
C THR A 134 24.42 -9.52 14.83
N ILE A 135 24.53 -9.44 16.15
CA ILE A 135 24.58 -8.19 16.93
C ILE A 135 25.94 -8.15 17.62
N LEU A 136 26.74 -7.11 17.35
CA LEU A 136 28.15 -7.04 17.76
C LEU A 136 28.34 -7.22 19.27
N ASP A 137 27.49 -6.59 20.07
CA ASP A 137 27.53 -6.59 21.53
C ASP A 137 26.72 -7.73 22.18
N LYS A 138 26.11 -8.62 21.38
CA LYS A 138 25.22 -9.71 21.87
C LYS A 138 25.44 -11.01 21.09
N PRO A 139 26.58 -11.71 21.29
CA PRO A 139 26.93 -12.91 20.53
C PRO A 139 26.01 -14.12 20.76
N ASN A 140 25.25 -14.11 21.86
CA ASN A 140 24.27 -15.16 22.19
C ASN A 140 22.99 -15.07 21.34
N ILE A 141 22.75 -13.93 20.66
CA ILE A 141 21.61 -13.74 19.77
C ILE A 141 22.06 -14.07 18.34
N ARG A 142 21.58 -15.20 17.82
CA ARG A 142 21.93 -15.71 16.47
C ARG A 142 20.74 -15.68 15.52
N LYS A 143 19.52 -15.65 16.05
CA LYS A 143 18.26 -15.52 15.31
C LYS A 143 17.36 -14.47 15.94
N LEU A 144 16.35 -14.03 15.19
CA LEU A 144 15.37 -13.09 15.72
C LEU A 144 14.56 -13.66 16.88
N GLU A 145 14.29 -14.97 16.89
CA GLU A 145 13.59 -15.65 17.98
C GLU A 145 14.34 -15.63 19.33
N ASP A 146 15.65 -15.44 19.32
CA ASP A 146 16.46 -15.32 20.54
C ASP A 146 16.23 -13.97 21.26
N ILE A 147 15.61 -13.00 20.57
CA ILE A 147 15.30 -11.69 21.14
C ILE A 147 14.01 -11.78 21.97
N ILE A 148 14.15 -11.79 23.29
CA ILE A 148 13.01 -11.73 24.21
C ILE A 148 12.33 -10.35 24.09
N PRO A 149 11.05 -10.27 23.66
CA PRO A 149 10.34 -9.00 23.57
C PRO A 149 9.94 -8.51 24.98
N SER A 150 9.95 -7.19 25.17
CA SER A 150 9.44 -6.57 26.39
C SER A 150 7.97 -6.18 26.18
N LYS A 151 7.10 -6.56 27.11
CA LYS A 151 5.65 -6.25 27.04
C LYS A 151 5.45 -4.73 26.95
N GLY A 152 4.71 -4.26 25.95
CA GLY A 152 4.38 -2.84 25.77
C GLY A 152 5.54 -1.95 25.30
N MET A 153 6.76 -2.48 25.13
CA MET A 153 7.93 -1.71 24.71
C MET A 153 8.48 -2.21 23.36
N THR A 154 9.17 -1.30 22.65
CA THR A 154 9.90 -1.65 21.42
C THR A 154 11.39 -1.65 21.70
N LYS A 155 12.07 -2.75 21.35
CA LYS A 155 13.53 -2.82 21.34
C LYS A 155 14.05 -2.41 19.97
N HIS A 156 15.07 -1.57 19.95
CA HIS A 156 15.73 -1.12 18.72
C HIS A 156 17.18 -1.56 18.73
N PHE A 157 17.61 -2.21 17.66
CA PHE A 157 18.99 -2.60 17.41
C PHE A 157 19.44 -1.92 16.13
N PHE A 158 20.60 -1.28 16.16
CA PHE A 158 21.16 -0.55 15.03
C PHE A 158 22.34 -1.32 14.44
N ASN A 159 22.52 -1.21 13.11
CA ASN A 159 23.66 -1.80 12.38
C ASN A 159 23.84 -3.30 12.64
N ILE A 160 22.74 -4.05 12.73
CA ILE A 160 22.77 -5.51 12.83
C ILE A 160 23.07 -6.12 11.47
N LYS A 161 23.74 -7.28 11.46
CA LYS A 161 23.99 -8.02 10.22
C LYS A 161 22.91 -9.09 10.03
N LEU A 162 22.30 -9.14 8.85
CA LEU A 162 21.35 -10.18 8.47
C LEU A 162 22.05 -11.29 7.70
N THR A 163 21.85 -12.54 8.16
CA THR A 163 22.28 -13.78 7.47
C THR A 163 23.78 -13.85 7.14
N VAL A 164 24.19 -14.86 6.38
CA VAL A 164 25.56 -15.03 5.85
C VAL A 164 25.96 -13.88 4.92
N GLN A 165 24.99 -13.23 4.27
CA GLN A 165 25.22 -12.13 3.32
C GLN A 165 25.70 -10.84 4.01
N LYS A 166 25.68 -10.78 5.35
CA LYS A 166 26.20 -9.66 6.18
C LYS A 166 25.66 -8.28 5.80
N TYR A 167 24.46 -8.22 5.20
CA TYR A 167 23.79 -6.95 4.96
C TYR A 167 23.48 -6.26 6.29
N MET A 168 23.88 -5.00 6.41
CA MET A 168 23.69 -4.21 7.63
C MET A 168 22.39 -3.43 7.57
N CYS A 169 21.55 -3.58 8.59
CA CYS A 169 20.36 -2.76 8.76
C CYS A 169 20.00 -2.58 10.23
N ASN A 170 18.94 -1.83 10.50
CA ASN A 170 18.36 -1.71 11.82
C ASN A 170 17.24 -2.74 12.01
N MET A 171 16.96 -3.08 13.26
CA MET A 171 15.90 -4.03 13.64
C MET A 171 15.08 -3.44 14.78
N ALA A 172 13.76 -3.42 14.61
CA ALA A 172 12.83 -3.08 15.68
C ALA A 172 12.02 -4.32 16.07
N VAL A 173 11.96 -4.60 17.36
CA VAL A 173 11.26 -5.76 17.93
C VAL A 173 10.17 -5.26 18.87
N CYS A 174 8.92 -5.64 18.61
CA CYS A 174 7.77 -5.20 19.40
C CYS A 174 6.78 -6.35 19.53
N LYS A 175 6.26 -6.57 20.74
CA LYS A 175 5.10 -7.42 20.98
C LYS A 175 3.99 -6.53 21.51
N ALA A 176 2.92 -6.38 20.74
CA ALA A 176 1.76 -5.61 21.18
C ALA A 176 1.11 -6.31 22.39
N GLU A 177 0.55 -5.52 23.30
CA GLU A 177 -0.16 -6.06 24.45
C GLU A 177 -1.36 -6.90 24.01
N GLY A 178 -1.44 -8.14 24.47
CA GLY A 178 -2.47 -9.11 24.07
C GLY A 178 -2.28 -9.73 22.68
N ALA A 179 -1.21 -9.39 21.94
CA ALA A 179 -0.90 -10.06 20.68
C ALA A 179 -0.09 -11.33 20.90
N GLU A 180 -0.44 -12.40 20.20
CA GLU A 180 0.33 -13.64 20.21
C GLU A 180 1.68 -13.46 19.50
N ASP A 181 1.67 -12.70 18.41
CA ASP A 181 2.79 -12.53 17.49
C ASP A 181 3.73 -11.38 17.88
N THR A 182 5.03 -11.66 17.90
CA THR A 182 6.09 -10.65 17.92
C THR A 182 6.35 -10.12 16.51
N TRP A 183 6.53 -8.81 16.39
CA TRP A 183 6.95 -8.15 15.16
C TRP A 183 8.45 -7.90 15.18
N PHE A 184 9.13 -8.40 14.15
CA PHE A 184 10.52 -8.11 13.86
C PHE A 184 10.59 -7.32 12.56
N ILE A 185 10.97 -6.05 12.63
CA ILE A 185 10.93 -5.12 11.49
C ILE A 185 12.36 -4.72 11.11
N ALA A 186 12.84 -5.26 9.99
CA ALA A 186 14.07 -4.79 9.35
C ALA A 186 13.82 -3.42 8.72
N ASN A 187 14.75 -2.48 8.90
CA ASN A 187 14.61 -1.11 8.41
C ASN A 187 15.97 -0.40 8.25
N ASN A 188 16.00 0.68 7.48
CA ASN A 188 17.15 1.59 7.31
C ASN A 188 16.83 3.02 7.75
N LEU A 189 15.93 3.18 8.73
CA LEU A 189 15.55 4.50 9.26
C LEU A 189 16.62 5.01 10.24
N GLU A 190 16.88 6.32 10.24
CA GLU A 190 17.83 6.94 11.19
C GLU A 190 17.28 6.96 12.62
N LYS A 191 15.95 7.07 12.76
CA LYS A 191 15.28 7.23 14.05
C LYS A 191 14.54 5.94 14.46
N PRO A 192 14.34 5.67 15.76
CA PRO A 192 13.64 4.49 16.28
C PRO A 192 12.12 4.57 16.07
N LEU A 193 11.68 4.70 14.81
CA LEU A 193 10.28 4.91 14.42
C LEU A 193 9.71 3.74 13.61
N ALA A 194 10.51 2.70 13.36
CA ALA A 194 10.16 1.60 12.46
C ALA A 194 8.79 0.95 12.76
N ILE A 195 8.43 0.71 14.03
CA ILE A 195 7.12 0.16 14.38
C ILE A 195 5.98 1.14 14.04
N ARG A 196 6.17 2.43 14.30
CA ARG A 196 5.20 3.49 13.98
C ARG A 196 5.00 3.63 12.48
N GLU A 197 6.07 3.50 11.71
CA GLU A 197 6.01 3.51 10.25
C GLU A 197 5.37 2.22 9.71
N TYR A 198 5.79 1.06 10.21
CA TYR A 198 5.28 -0.24 9.81
C TYR A 198 3.77 -0.41 10.02
N LYS A 199 3.21 0.13 11.11
CA LYS A 199 1.75 0.12 11.35
C LYS A 199 0.92 0.72 10.21
N LYS A 200 1.51 1.57 9.37
CA LYS A 200 0.84 2.14 8.19
C LYS A 200 0.62 1.11 7.07
N ARG A 201 1.35 -0.02 7.07
CA ARG A 201 1.20 -1.11 6.09
C ARG A 201 -0.24 -1.63 6.03
N PHE A 202 -0.92 -1.71 7.17
CA PHE A 202 -2.30 -2.22 7.26
C PHE A 202 -3.32 -1.37 6.48
N ASP A 203 -2.98 -0.14 6.06
CA ASP A 203 -3.88 0.68 5.23
C ASP A 203 -4.14 0.05 3.84
N ILE A 204 -3.29 -0.88 3.35
CA ILE A 204 -3.53 -1.62 2.10
C ILE A 204 -4.64 -2.68 2.25
N GLU A 205 -4.81 -3.26 3.43
CA GLU A 205 -5.86 -4.24 3.69
C GLU A 205 -7.23 -3.58 3.61
N GLU A 206 -7.33 -2.33 4.04
CA GLU A 206 -8.53 -1.52 3.89
C GLU A 206 -8.87 -1.21 2.42
N MET A 207 -7.87 -1.02 1.57
CA MET A 207 -8.06 -0.91 0.12
C MET A 207 -8.58 -2.23 -0.46
N PHE A 208 -7.99 -3.37 -0.09
CA PHE A 208 -8.47 -4.67 -0.56
C PHE A 208 -9.89 -4.97 -0.10
N LYS A 209 -10.26 -4.60 1.13
CA LYS A 209 -11.65 -4.70 1.61
C LYS A 209 -12.61 -3.86 0.76
N ASP A 210 -12.23 -2.62 0.42
CA ASP A 210 -13.04 -1.75 -0.43
C ASP A 210 -13.17 -2.32 -1.88
N PHE A 211 -12.15 -3.03 -2.38
CA PHE A 211 -12.20 -3.70 -3.70
C PHE A 211 -13.13 -4.90 -3.72
N LYS A 212 -13.13 -5.68 -2.63
CA LYS A 212 -13.93 -6.89 -2.46
C LYS A 212 -15.34 -6.54 -1.98
N ALA A 213 -15.94 -7.40 -1.15
CA ALA A 213 -17.30 -7.23 -0.61
C ALA A 213 -17.56 -5.91 0.14
N GLY A 214 -16.52 -5.16 0.53
CA GLY A 214 -16.67 -3.86 1.18
C GLY A 214 -17.07 -2.72 0.23
N GLY A 215 -17.01 -2.91 -1.10
CA GLY A 215 -17.30 -1.85 -2.05
C GLY A 215 -17.59 -2.32 -3.47
N PHE A 216 -16.55 -2.66 -4.22
CA PHE A 216 -16.66 -2.97 -5.65
C PHE A 216 -16.99 -4.42 -5.98
N ASN A 217 -17.08 -5.30 -4.96
CA ASN A 217 -17.48 -6.70 -5.12
C ASN A 217 -16.63 -7.45 -6.16
N LEU A 218 -15.31 -7.18 -6.18
CA LEU A 218 -14.39 -7.80 -7.14
C LEU A 218 -14.42 -9.34 -7.12
N GLU A 219 -14.75 -9.95 -5.98
CA GLU A 219 -14.83 -11.40 -5.83
C GLU A 219 -16.13 -12.01 -6.38
N ASP A 220 -17.15 -11.18 -6.67
CA ASP A 220 -18.38 -11.65 -7.33
C ASP A 220 -18.19 -11.81 -8.84
N THR A 221 -16.98 -11.60 -9.36
CA THR A 221 -16.68 -11.80 -10.78
C THR A 221 -16.68 -13.28 -11.14
N TRP A 222 -17.45 -13.63 -12.18
CA TRP A 222 -17.53 -15.02 -12.66
C TRP A 222 -16.46 -15.34 -13.71
N THR A 223 -15.60 -14.38 -14.06
CA THR A 223 -14.59 -14.59 -15.10
C THR A 223 -13.49 -15.55 -14.65
N ASN A 224 -13.10 -16.46 -15.54
CA ASN A 224 -11.87 -17.26 -15.44
C ASN A 224 -10.79 -16.76 -16.42
N ASN A 225 -11.11 -15.76 -17.25
CA ASN A 225 -10.19 -15.23 -18.23
C ASN A 225 -9.36 -14.08 -17.64
N ILE A 226 -8.04 -14.26 -17.58
CA ILE A 226 -7.12 -13.28 -17.00
C ILE A 226 -7.15 -11.92 -17.72
N GLN A 227 -7.37 -11.89 -19.03
CA GLN A 227 -7.44 -10.63 -19.77
C GLN A 227 -8.67 -9.83 -19.38
N TYR A 228 -9.82 -10.48 -19.20
CA TYR A 228 -11.02 -9.85 -18.67
C TYR A 228 -10.83 -9.39 -17.22
N ALA A 229 -10.22 -10.23 -16.37
CA ALA A 229 -9.91 -9.86 -14.99
C ALA A 229 -8.99 -8.62 -14.93
N LYS A 230 -7.97 -8.56 -15.79
CA LYS A 230 -7.07 -7.40 -15.94
C LYS A 230 -7.81 -6.11 -16.32
N ILE A 231 -8.78 -6.18 -17.25
CA ILE A 231 -9.59 -5.03 -17.67
C ILE A 231 -10.53 -4.59 -16.55
N LEU A 232 -11.22 -5.53 -15.90
CA LEU A 232 -12.09 -5.23 -14.76
C LEU A 232 -11.31 -4.57 -13.63
N TYR A 233 -10.12 -5.10 -13.31
CA TYR A 233 -9.25 -4.56 -12.28
C TYR A 233 -8.79 -3.12 -12.60
N LEU A 234 -8.40 -2.86 -13.86
CA LEU A 234 -8.08 -1.51 -14.32
C LEU A 234 -9.21 -0.52 -14.05
N CYS A 235 -10.45 -0.89 -14.43
CA CYS A 235 -11.63 -0.06 -14.20
C CYS A 235 -11.88 0.20 -12.71
N ILE A 236 -11.77 -0.84 -11.87
CA ILE A 236 -11.91 -0.72 -10.41
C ILE A 236 -10.83 0.21 -9.83
N CYS A 237 -9.58 0.07 -10.25
CA CYS A 237 -8.50 0.94 -9.79
C CYS A 237 -8.77 2.41 -10.11
N ILE A 238 -9.19 2.74 -11.33
CA ILE A 238 -9.53 4.12 -11.72
C ILE A 238 -10.73 4.64 -10.92
N ALA A 239 -11.81 3.84 -10.82
CA ALA A 239 -13.00 4.20 -10.05
C ALA A 239 -12.67 4.43 -8.56
N TYR A 240 -11.82 3.58 -7.98
CA TYR A 240 -11.36 3.71 -6.61
C TYR A 240 -10.55 4.98 -6.39
N CYS A 241 -9.59 5.28 -7.27
CA CYS A 241 -8.83 6.53 -7.23
C CYS A 241 -9.76 7.76 -7.25
N TRP A 242 -10.83 7.71 -8.04
CA TRP A 242 -11.82 8.78 -8.06
C TRP A 242 -12.58 8.87 -6.73
N MET A 243 -13.05 7.75 -6.18
CA MET A 243 -13.74 7.74 -4.88
C MET A 243 -12.85 8.26 -3.75
N ILE A 244 -11.58 7.91 -3.70
CA ILE A 244 -10.64 8.47 -2.72
C ILE A 244 -10.44 9.97 -2.94
N THR A 245 -10.33 10.42 -4.19
CA THR A 245 -10.24 11.85 -4.52
C THR A 245 -11.47 12.64 -4.06
N LEU A 246 -12.68 12.14 -4.34
CA LEU A 246 -13.91 12.76 -3.86
C LEU A 246 -13.98 12.77 -2.33
N GLY A 247 -13.63 11.66 -1.69
CA GLY A 247 -13.61 11.52 -0.24
C GLY A 247 -12.61 12.45 0.45
N THR A 248 -11.42 12.64 -0.12
CA THR A 248 -10.42 13.59 0.40
C THR A 248 -10.89 15.03 0.24
N SER A 249 -11.47 15.39 -0.91
CA SER A 249 -12.06 16.72 -1.15
C SER A 249 -13.17 17.02 -0.13
N CYS A 250 -14.08 16.08 0.10
CA CYS A 250 -15.16 16.23 1.09
C CYS A 250 -14.63 16.33 2.52
N THR A 251 -13.50 15.71 2.83
CA THR A 251 -12.88 15.78 4.17
C THR A 251 -12.20 17.14 4.39
N LYS A 252 -11.55 17.69 3.36
CA LYS A 252 -10.83 18.97 3.45
C LYS A 252 -11.77 20.17 3.49
N ASP A 253 -12.91 20.08 2.83
CA ASP A 253 -13.92 21.13 2.89
C ASP A 253 -14.60 21.15 4.27
N LYS A 254 -14.03 21.93 5.20
CA LYS A 254 -14.55 22.10 6.56
C LYS A 254 -15.96 22.72 6.60
N LYS A 255 -16.42 23.32 5.50
CA LYS A 255 -17.79 23.88 5.38
C LYS A 255 -18.80 22.83 4.90
N ASN A 256 -18.33 21.69 4.40
CA ASN A 256 -19.18 20.60 3.94
C ASN A 256 -19.80 19.83 5.12
N LYS A 257 -20.90 20.37 5.68
CA LYS A 257 -21.74 19.71 6.69
C LYS A 257 -22.62 18.59 6.09
N ILE A 258 -22.56 18.39 4.78
CA ILE A 258 -23.57 17.62 4.03
C ILE A 258 -23.33 16.11 4.13
N ILE A 259 -22.08 15.66 4.06
CA ILE A 259 -21.72 14.24 4.28
C ILE A 259 -21.47 13.96 5.76
N GLY A 260 -20.93 14.94 6.48
CA GLY A 260 -20.61 14.81 7.91
C GLY A 260 -19.65 13.65 8.18
N ALA A 261 -18.50 13.59 7.50
CA ALA A 261 -17.54 12.49 7.62
C ALA A 261 -16.98 12.30 9.05
N THR A 262 -17.14 13.30 9.91
CA THR A 262 -16.77 13.29 11.33
C THR A 262 -17.95 13.69 12.20
N LYS A 263 -18.17 12.99 13.30
CA LYS A 263 -19.12 13.34 14.36
C LYS A 263 -18.41 13.51 15.70
N THR A 264 -18.94 14.36 16.57
CA THR A 264 -18.47 14.46 17.96
C THR A 264 -19.21 13.41 18.78
N ILE A 265 -18.48 12.44 19.33
CA ILE A 265 -19.01 11.38 20.20
C ILE A 265 -18.26 11.50 21.53
N LYS A 266 -18.98 11.71 22.64
CA LYS A 266 -18.40 11.89 23.99
C LYS A 266 -17.26 12.92 24.02
N GLY A 267 -17.48 14.09 23.42
CA GLY A 267 -16.48 15.18 23.35
C GLY A 267 -15.31 14.95 22.39
N LYS A 268 -15.17 13.76 21.79
CA LYS A 268 -14.10 13.45 20.82
C LYS A 268 -14.63 13.49 19.39
N LYS A 269 -13.91 14.15 18.50
CA LYS A 269 -14.23 14.17 17.06
C LYS A 269 -13.79 12.84 16.43
N VAL A 270 -14.76 12.00 16.08
CA VAL A 270 -14.54 10.67 15.50
C VAL A 270 -14.93 10.68 14.03
N ARG A 271 -14.12 10.06 13.18
CA ARG A 271 -14.44 9.86 11.76
C ARG A 271 -15.42 8.69 11.62
N ILE A 272 -16.61 8.95 11.08
CA ILE A 272 -17.68 7.94 10.93
C ILE A 272 -17.72 7.30 9.53
N TYR A 273 -17.11 7.93 8.53
CA TYR A 273 -16.99 7.37 7.18
C TYR A 273 -15.52 7.33 6.74
N SER A 274 -15.08 6.19 6.20
CA SER A 274 -13.79 6.10 5.52
C SER A 274 -13.71 7.08 4.34
N LEU A 275 -12.51 7.34 3.82
CA LEU A 275 -12.34 8.17 2.63
C LEU A 275 -13.15 7.60 1.45
N PHE A 276 -13.05 6.29 1.21
CA PHE A 276 -13.82 5.61 0.19
C PHE A 276 -15.33 5.79 0.36
N ARG A 277 -15.89 5.50 1.54
CA ARG A 277 -17.33 5.66 1.81
C ARG A 277 -17.80 7.11 1.69
N SER A 278 -16.97 8.07 2.09
CA SER A 278 -17.26 9.49 1.91
C SER A 278 -17.34 9.84 0.42
N GLY A 279 -16.40 9.34 -0.39
CA GLY A 279 -16.39 9.50 -1.84
C GLY A 279 -17.61 8.89 -2.52
N VAL A 280 -17.95 7.64 -2.20
CA VAL A 280 -19.13 6.97 -2.75
C VAL A 280 -20.43 7.71 -2.39
N LYS A 281 -20.55 8.19 -1.16
CA LYS A 281 -21.72 9.00 -0.74
C LYS A 281 -21.81 10.30 -1.52
N TRP A 282 -20.68 10.98 -1.73
CA TRP A 282 -20.66 12.21 -2.54
C TRP A 282 -21.04 11.92 -3.99
N PHE A 283 -20.43 10.89 -4.59
CA PHE A 283 -20.73 10.46 -5.94
C PHE A 283 -22.22 10.17 -6.12
N LYS A 284 -22.81 9.32 -5.27
CA LYS A 284 -24.24 9.01 -5.32
C LYS A 284 -25.09 10.27 -5.17
N ARG A 285 -24.72 11.18 -4.27
CA ARG A 285 -25.45 12.44 -4.08
C ARG A 285 -25.42 13.30 -5.35
N CYS A 286 -24.25 13.50 -5.95
CA CYS A 286 -24.12 14.25 -7.20
C CYS A 286 -24.86 13.57 -8.37
N TYR A 287 -24.84 12.24 -8.42
CA TYR A 287 -25.45 11.46 -9.50
C TYR A 287 -26.99 11.46 -9.43
N TYR A 288 -27.56 11.29 -8.23
CA TYR A 288 -29.01 11.19 -8.02
C TYR A 288 -29.69 12.53 -7.71
N SER A 289 -28.93 13.61 -7.49
CA SER A 289 -29.51 14.94 -7.23
C SER A 289 -29.52 15.79 -8.51
N LEU A 290 -30.34 16.84 -8.52
CA LEU A 290 -30.31 17.87 -9.56
C LEU A 290 -28.90 18.47 -9.70
N ARG A 291 -28.32 18.38 -10.90
CA ARG A 291 -26.93 18.82 -11.21
C ARG A 291 -26.66 20.27 -10.80
N ASN A 292 -27.68 21.12 -10.83
CA ASN A 292 -27.58 22.54 -10.49
C ASN A 292 -27.23 22.78 -9.00
N LYS A 293 -27.39 21.78 -8.13
CA LYS A 293 -27.16 21.89 -6.68
C LYS A 293 -25.85 21.25 -6.21
N TYR A 294 -25.32 20.25 -6.93
CA TYR A 294 -24.12 19.53 -6.52
C TYR A 294 -23.22 19.24 -7.73
N TYR A 295 -21.99 19.73 -7.68
CA TYR A 295 -21.02 19.55 -8.77
C TYR A 295 -20.14 18.31 -8.55
N LEU A 296 -20.12 17.42 -9.56
CA LEU A 296 -19.24 16.26 -9.57
C LEU A 296 -17.89 16.64 -10.17
N LYS A 297 -16.86 16.74 -9.33
CA LYS A 297 -15.50 16.99 -9.81
C LYS A 297 -14.91 15.74 -10.47
N ILE A 298 -14.65 15.81 -11.77
CA ILE A 298 -14.00 14.74 -12.55
C ILE A 298 -12.49 15.02 -12.66
N CYS A 299 -11.86 15.51 -11.59
CA CYS A 299 -10.42 15.70 -11.53
C CYS A 299 -9.83 14.82 -10.43
N PHE A 300 -8.81 14.04 -10.78
CA PHE A 300 -8.09 13.13 -9.87
C PHE A 300 -7.04 13.87 -9.01
N THR A 301 -7.47 14.90 -8.27
CA THR A 301 -6.58 15.63 -7.35
C THR A 301 -6.48 14.91 -6.01
N LEU A 302 -5.40 14.16 -5.80
CA LEU A 302 -5.12 13.54 -4.50
C LEU A 302 -4.53 14.56 -3.51
N TYR A 303 -4.87 14.35 -2.26
CA TYR A 303 -4.37 15.15 -1.15
C TYR A 303 -3.79 14.25 -0.07
N VAL A 304 -2.71 14.70 0.56
CA VAL A 304 -2.36 14.18 1.89
C VAL A 304 -3.57 14.42 2.81
N ALA A 305 -4.05 13.35 3.43
CA ALA A 305 -5.26 13.30 4.25
C ALA A 305 -4.94 13.01 5.72
#